data_AF-A0A268BUU3-F1
#
_entry.id   AF-A0A268BUU3-F1
#
_cell.length_a   1.000
_cell.length_b   1.000
_cell.length_c   1.000
_cell.angle_alpha   90.00
_cell.angle_beta   90.00
_cell.angle_gamma   90.00
#
_symmetry.space_group_name_H-M   'P 1'
#
loop_
_entity.id
_entity.type
_entity.pdbx_description
1 polymer ?
#
loop_
_entity_poly.entity_id
_entity_poly.type
_entity_poly.pdbx_seq_one_letter_code
_entity_poly.pdbx_strand_id
1 'polypeptide(L)'
;MKKTMKIVPSGLAFTTLIGSGAYTVNAQSIYQPANQPDTVQATSVQTDEEIIKALTPYVEVKDGKIYLNEDYKNSVTISDDVISNITEYMSELNKSVDAGEVVINEDLTVTETNKAFTTASSGTSYKLHWWGVTMTMNNKDATEFAQTLQNTGGATVGAATISRFIPSPPTVLVSTIAGVIGGAGVSLGNRIDSKNKGKGVKIEFKITGPIVYSR
;
A
#
# COMPACT_ATOMS: atom_id res chain seq x y z
N MET A 1 53.25 -36.51 17.37
CA MET A 1 52.67 -35.30 17.99
C MET A 1 51.18 -35.29 17.71
N LYS A 2 50.34 -35.56 18.72
CA LYS A 2 48.86 -35.53 18.62
C LYS A 2 48.37 -34.39 19.51
N LYS A 3 47.75 -33.36 18.95
CA LYS A 3 47.04 -32.33 19.71
C LYS A 3 45.54 -32.51 19.52
N THR A 4 44.89 -32.87 20.61
CA THR A 4 43.44 -33.05 20.77
C THR A 4 42.72 -31.71 20.73
N MET A 5 41.72 -31.62 19.86
CA MET A 5 40.79 -30.52 19.70
C MET A 5 39.73 -30.56 20.81
N LYS A 6 39.56 -29.47 21.58
CA LYS A 6 38.49 -29.31 22.57
C LYS A 6 37.38 -28.45 21.95
N ILE A 7 36.18 -29.02 21.90
CA ILE A 7 34.93 -28.34 21.52
C ILE A 7 34.44 -27.58 22.75
N VAL A 8 34.16 -26.28 22.60
CA VAL A 8 33.52 -25.44 23.62
C VAL A 8 32.05 -25.25 23.21
N PRO A 9 31.07 -25.62 24.05
CA PRO A 9 29.68 -25.24 23.83
C PRO A 9 29.43 -23.89 24.51
N SER A 10 29.25 -22.83 23.73
CA SER A 10 28.74 -21.56 24.26
C SER A 10 27.22 -21.59 24.20
N GLY A 11 26.60 -21.91 25.35
CA GLY A 11 25.16 -21.84 25.53
C GLY A 11 24.66 -20.40 25.48
N LEU A 12 23.66 -20.15 24.64
CA LEU A 12 22.83 -18.94 24.65
C LEU A 12 21.84 -19.06 25.81
N ALA A 13 22.07 -18.30 26.89
CA ALA A 13 21.09 -18.10 27.95
C ALA A 13 20.17 -16.92 27.56
N PHE A 14 18.90 -17.21 27.26
CA PHE A 14 17.84 -16.22 27.18
C PHE A 14 17.30 -15.97 28.60
N THR A 15 17.55 -14.79 29.15
CA THR A 15 16.86 -14.30 30.36
C THR A 15 15.72 -13.38 29.94
N THR A 16 14.48 -13.84 30.09
CA THR A 16 13.28 -12.99 30.06
C THR A 16 13.15 -12.27 31.40
N LEU A 17 13.33 -10.94 31.41
CA LEU A 17 12.88 -10.11 32.54
C LEU A 17 11.40 -9.78 32.33
N ILE A 18 10.53 -10.44 33.09
CA ILE A 18 9.13 -10.04 33.25
C ILE A 18 9.11 -9.04 34.41
N GLY A 19 9.10 -7.75 34.08
CA GLY A 19 8.83 -6.67 35.04
C GLY A 19 7.33 -6.35 35.04
N SER A 20 6.62 -6.87 36.03
CA SER A 20 5.21 -6.53 36.32
C SER A 20 5.13 -5.16 36.99
N GLY A 21 4.95 -4.11 36.18
CA GLY A 21 4.47 -2.81 36.63
C GLY A 21 2.94 -2.75 36.51
N ALA A 22 2.24 -2.85 37.65
CA ALA A 22 0.79 -2.68 37.70
C ALA A 22 0.43 -1.19 37.52
N TYR A 23 -0.22 -0.86 36.40
CA TYR A 23 -0.90 0.42 36.25
C TYR A 23 -2.36 0.23 36.67
N THR A 24 -2.78 0.99 37.68
CA THR A 24 -4.19 1.07 38.10
C THR A 24 -4.98 1.85 37.05
N VAL A 25 -5.95 1.22 36.41
CA VAL A 25 -6.94 1.89 35.56
C VAL A 25 -7.98 2.54 36.49
N ASN A 26 -7.95 3.87 36.60
CA ASN A 26 -9.04 4.62 37.20
C ASN A 26 -10.13 4.81 36.12
N ALA A 27 -11.21 4.03 36.22
CA ALA A 27 -12.43 4.26 35.47
C ALA A 27 -13.30 5.26 36.23
N GLN A 28 -13.20 6.55 35.88
CA GLN A 28 -14.23 7.54 36.21
C GLN A 28 -15.01 7.88 34.95
N SER A 29 -16.18 7.27 34.85
CA SER A 29 -17.26 7.66 33.95
C SER A 29 -17.76 9.07 34.30
N ILE A 30 -17.59 10.03 33.40
CA ILE A 30 -18.31 11.31 33.42
C ILE A 30 -19.34 11.27 32.29
N TYR A 31 -20.59 11.20 32.70
CA TYR A 31 -21.76 11.45 31.85
C TYR A 31 -21.81 12.96 31.56
N GLN A 32 -21.76 13.36 30.29
CA GLN A 32 -22.09 14.72 29.85
C GLN A 32 -23.31 14.66 28.94
N PRO A 33 -24.43 15.34 29.28
CA PRO A 33 -25.59 15.40 28.40
C PRO A 33 -25.30 16.29 27.18
N ALA A 34 -25.80 15.83 26.04
CA ALA A 34 -25.81 16.53 24.76
C ALA A 34 -26.53 17.90 24.87
N ASN A 35 -25.93 18.95 24.28
CA ASN A 35 -26.57 19.98 23.44
C ASN A 35 -25.65 21.21 23.25
N GLN A 36 -24.81 21.16 22.22
CA GLN A 36 -24.41 22.32 21.42
C GLN A 36 -24.33 21.81 19.97
N PRO A 37 -25.00 22.44 18.99
CA PRO A 37 -24.78 22.11 17.61
C PRO A 37 -23.42 22.67 17.23
N ASP A 38 -22.37 21.86 17.33
CA ASP A 38 -21.16 22.12 16.58
C ASP A 38 -21.59 22.14 15.11
N THR A 39 -21.58 23.33 14.52
CA THR A 39 -21.45 23.46 13.07
C THR A 39 -20.09 22.86 12.73
N VAL A 40 -20.06 21.53 12.59
CA VAL A 40 -19.00 20.83 11.88
C VAL A 40 -19.05 21.46 10.49
N GLN A 41 -18.13 22.38 10.21
CA GLN A 41 -17.78 22.68 8.84
C GLN A 41 -17.37 21.33 8.26
N ALA A 42 -18.26 20.73 7.47
CA ALA A 42 -17.95 19.58 6.68
C ALA A 42 -16.81 20.01 5.76
N THR A 43 -15.56 19.75 6.16
CA THR A 43 -14.45 19.69 5.22
C THR A 43 -14.89 18.59 4.26
N SER A 44 -15.35 18.99 3.07
CA SER A 44 -15.72 18.02 2.04
C SER A 44 -14.47 17.21 1.76
N VAL A 45 -14.44 15.97 2.26
CA VAL A 45 -13.37 15.04 1.93
C VAL A 45 -13.49 14.80 0.44
N GLN A 46 -12.55 15.36 -0.32
CA GLN A 46 -12.51 15.13 -1.76
C GLN A 46 -12.28 13.65 -2.00
N THR A 47 -13.04 13.09 -2.92
CA THR A 47 -12.85 11.71 -3.37
C THR A 47 -11.54 11.59 -4.14
N ASP A 48 -10.96 10.39 -4.18
CA ASP A 48 -9.77 10.14 -5.00
C ASP A 48 -10.02 10.51 -6.47
N GLU A 49 -11.22 10.24 -7.00
CA GLU A 49 -11.56 10.61 -8.37
C GLU A 49 -11.54 12.12 -8.61
N GLU A 50 -12.01 12.92 -7.65
CA GLU A 50 -11.96 14.39 -7.71
C GLU A 50 -10.52 14.89 -7.65
N ILE A 51 -9.71 14.34 -6.73
CA ILE A 51 -8.29 14.68 -6.58
C ILE A 51 -7.53 14.35 -7.87
N ILE A 52 -7.69 13.12 -8.38
CA ILE A 52 -7.05 12.65 -9.61
C ILE A 52 -7.44 13.57 -10.77
N LYS A 53 -8.73 13.86 -10.93
CA LYS A 53 -9.23 14.73 -12.01
C LYS A 53 -8.69 16.16 -11.89
N ALA A 54 -8.63 16.71 -10.68
CA ALA A 54 -8.16 18.06 -10.43
C ALA A 54 -6.65 18.21 -10.65
N LEU A 55 -5.86 17.19 -10.30
CA LEU A 55 -4.41 17.22 -10.43
C LEU A 55 -3.89 16.77 -11.79
N THR A 56 -4.62 15.93 -12.54
CA THR A 56 -4.20 15.42 -13.87
C THR A 56 -3.64 16.51 -14.81
N PRO A 57 -4.25 17.71 -14.94
CA PRO A 57 -3.73 18.76 -15.83
C PRO A 57 -2.36 19.32 -15.44
N TYR A 58 -1.92 19.07 -14.21
CA TYR A 58 -0.65 19.52 -13.65
C TYR A 58 0.38 18.39 -13.56
N VAL A 59 0.02 17.18 -13.97
CA VAL A 59 0.96 16.06 -14.04
C VAL A 59 1.67 16.12 -15.38
N GLU A 60 2.99 16.16 -15.33
CA GLU A 60 3.83 16.30 -16.51
C GLU A 60 4.84 15.16 -16.59
N VAL A 61 5.21 14.82 -17.82
CA VAL A 61 6.27 13.86 -18.12
C VAL A 61 7.38 14.58 -18.87
N LYS A 62 8.59 14.52 -18.34
CA LYS A 62 9.79 15.12 -18.94
C LYS A 62 10.94 14.16 -18.80
N ASP A 63 11.64 13.93 -19.90
CA ASP A 63 12.76 12.99 -19.97
C ASP A 63 12.38 11.58 -19.46
N GLY A 64 11.13 11.16 -19.72
CA GLY A 64 10.57 9.88 -19.28
C GLY A 64 10.20 9.81 -17.79
N LYS A 65 10.37 10.90 -17.03
CA LYS A 65 10.05 11.00 -15.60
C LYS A 65 8.79 11.81 -15.36
N ILE A 66 8.05 11.44 -14.33
CA ILE A 66 6.79 12.06 -13.94
C ILE A 66 6.97 13.02 -12.76
N TYR A 67 6.27 14.14 -12.79
CA TYR A 67 6.24 15.12 -11.70
C TYR A 67 4.92 15.88 -11.67
N LEU A 68 4.64 16.50 -10.52
CA LEU A 68 3.49 17.37 -10.32
C LEU A 68 3.96 18.83 -10.39
N ASN A 69 3.50 19.57 -11.41
CA ASN A 69 3.77 20.99 -11.56
C ASN A 69 3.05 21.78 -10.45
N GLU A 70 3.79 22.60 -9.71
CA GLU A 70 3.28 23.38 -8.57
C GLU A 70 2.19 24.42 -8.91
N ASP A 71 1.95 24.71 -10.19
CA ASP A 71 0.87 25.60 -10.64
C ASP A 71 -0.52 25.15 -10.14
N TYR A 72 -0.68 23.87 -9.75
CA TYR A 72 -1.93 23.38 -9.13
C TYR A 72 -2.32 24.19 -7.88
N LYS A 73 -1.33 24.74 -7.14
CA LYS A 73 -1.56 25.52 -5.91
C LYS A 73 -2.39 26.78 -6.16
N ASN A 74 -2.44 27.26 -7.41
CA ASN A 74 -3.21 28.45 -7.78
C ASN A 74 -4.70 28.18 -8.00
N SER A 75 -5.11 26.91 -8.11
CA SER A 75 -6.47 26.55 -8.56
C SER A 75 -7.08 25.36 -7.83
N VAL A 76 -6.28 24.57 -7.12
CA VAL A 76 -6.73 23.36 -6.43
C VAL A 76 -6.23 23.38 -5.00
N THR A 77 -7.16 23.23 -4.05
CA THR A 77 -6.84 23.06 -2.63
C THR A 77 -6.91 21.58 -2.29
N ILE A 78 -5.75 20.97 -2.07
CA ILE A 78 -5.55 19.59 -1.64
C ILE A 78 -4.74 19.61 -0.34
N SER A 79 -5.03 18.72 0.60
CA SER A 79 -4.22 18.60 1.83
C SER A 79 -2.77 18.23 1.52
N ASP A 80 -1.83 18.79 2.27
CA ASP A 80 -0.39 18.51 2.10
C ASP A 80 -0.03 17.02 2.22
N ASP A 81 -0.71 16.27 3.09
CA ASP A 81 -0.52 14.82 3.23
C ASP A 81 -0.80 14.06 1.92
N VAL A 82 -1.88 14.43 1.23
CA VAL A 82 -2.26 13.84 -0.07
C VAL A 82 -1.24 14.21 -1.15
N ILE A 83 -0.77 15.46 -1.18
CA ILE A 83 0.30 15.90 -2.10
C ILE A 83 1.61 15.15 -1.80
N SER A 84 1.96 14.97 -0.54
CA SER A 84 3.14 14.21 -0.12
C SER A 84 3.07 12.77 -0.61
N ASN A 85 1.92 12.09 -0.43
CA ASN A 85 1.73 10.73 -0.89
C ASN A 85 1.84 10.60 -2.42
N ILE A 86 1.28 11.55 -3.18
CA ILE A 86 1.38 11.58 -4.65
C ILE A 86 2.82 11.76 -5.09
N THR A 87 3.53 12.73 -4.50
CA THR A 87 4.91 13.05 -4.89
C THR A 87 5.89 11.94 -4.51
N GLU A 88 5.67 11.27 -3.37
CA GLU A 88 6.42 10.07 -2.99
C GLU A 88 6.17 8.93 -3.98
N TYR A 89 4.92 8.66 -4.34
CA TYR A 89 4.61 7.63 -5.34
C TYR A 89 5.19 7.95 -6.72
N MET A 90 5.15 9.21 -7.16
CA MET A 90 5.83 9.66 -8.39
C MET A 90 7.34 9.44 -8.32
N SER A 91 7.96 9.64 -7.15
CA SER A 91 9.38 9.34 -6.92
C SER A 91 9.67 7.83 -7.11
N GLU A 92 8.82 6.96 -6.57
CA GLU A 92 8.93 5.50 -6.73
C GLU A 92 8.74 5.06 -8.19
N LEU A 93 7.80 5.69 -8.92
CA LEU A 93 7.65 5.50 -10.36
C LEU A 93 8.93 5.88 -11.10
N ASN A 94 9.51 7.04 -10.79
CA ASN A 94 10.75 7.50 -11.42
C ASN A 94 11.94 6.59 -11.13
N LYS A 95 12.05 6.03 -9.91
CA LYS A 95 13.05 5.01 -9.58
C LYS A 95 12.87 3.75 -10.44
N SER A 96 11.63 3.35 -10.70
CA SER A 96 11.32 2.20 -11.55
C SER A 96 11.63 2.48 -13.04
N VAL A 97 11.50 3.74 -13.48
CA VAL A 97 11.98 4.18 -14.80
C VAL A 97 13.51 4.10 -14.88
N ASP A 98 14.20 4.63 -13.88
CA ASP A 98 15.68 4.59 -13.81
C ASP A 98 16.22 3.15 -13.78
N ALA A 99 15.47 2.23 -13.17
CA ALA A 99 15.78 0.79 -13.16
C ALA A 99 15.42 0.08 -14.47
N GLY A 100 14.78 0.76 -15.43
CA GLY A 100 14.34 0.18 -16.71
C GLY A 100 13.15 -0.78 -16.58
N GLU A 101 12.45 -0.79 -15.45
CA GLU A 101 11.32 -1.69 -15.18
C GLU A 101 10.04 -1.21 -15.88
N VAL A 102 9.87 0.11 -15.97
CA VAL A 102 8.69 0.76 -16.54
C VAL A 102 9.06 1.93 -17.46
N VAL A 103 8.12 2.30 -18.32
CA VAL A 103 8.14 3.49 -19.17
C VAL A 103 6.88 4.29 -18.87
N ILE A 104 7.04 5.60 -18.72
CA ILE A 104 5.93 6.55 -18.56
C ILE A 104 5.80 7.31 -19.87
N ASN A 105 4.63 7.19 -20.51
CA ASN A 105 4.33 7.87 -21.76
C ASN A 105 3.77 9.27 -21.49
N GLU A 106 3.82 10.15 -22.50
CA GLU A 106 3.32 11.53 -22.40
C GLU A 106 1.82 11.62 -22.06
N ASP A 107 1.04 10.59 -22.38
CA ASP A 107 -0.38 10.47 -22.02
C ASP A 107 -0.62 9.96 -20.57
N LEU A 108 0.44 9.96 -19.75
CA LEU A 108 0.49 9.46 -18.37
C LEU A 108 0.25 7.95 -18.22
N THR A 109 0.22 7.20 -19.32
CA THR A 109 0.15 5.73 -19.23
C THR A 109 1.50 5.18 -18.78
N VAL A 110 1.45 4.24 -17.83
CA VAL A 110 2.63 3.55 -17.31
C VAL A 110 2.62 2.13 -17.86
N THR A 111 3.67 1.78 -18.61
CA THR A 111 3.82 0.46 -19.23
C THR A 111 5.08 -0.22 -18.76
N GLU A 112 5.01 -1.52 -18.53
CA GLU A 112 6.17 -2.32 -18.15
C GLU A 112 7.05 -2.62 -19.35
N THR A 113 8.36 -2.56 -19.15
CA THR A 113 9.35 -2.82 -20.21
C THR A 113 9.46 -4.31 -20.52
N ASN A 114 9.31 -5.17 -19.50
CA ASN A 114 9.34 -6.61 -19.66
C ASN A 114 7.92 -7.17 -19.84
N LYS A 115 7.60 -7.67 -21.03
CA LYS A 115 6.26 -8.19 -21.40
C LYS A 115 5.96 -9.62 -20.95
N ALA A 116 6.84 -10.29 -20.21
CA ALA A 116 6.53 -11.60 -19.60
C ALA A 116 5.40 -11.53 -18.55
N PHE A 117 4.88 -10.33 -18.29
CA PHE A 117 4.24 -9.90 -17.05
C PHE A 117 2.72 -9.68 -17.11
N THR A 118 2.11 -9.72 -18.31
CA THR A 118 0.67 -9.48 -18.46
C THR A 118 -0.19 -10.71 -18.23
N THR A 119 0.42 -11.89 -18.02
CA THR A 119 -0.31 -13.13 -17.72
C THR A 119 0.03 -13.60 -16.31
N ALA A 120 -0.47 -12.89 -15.31
CA ALA A 120 -0.49 -13.47 -13.97
C ALA A 120 -1.39 -14.73 -13.98
N SER A 121 -1.09 -15.66 -13.08
CA SER A 121 -1.76 -16.95 -12.96
C SER A 121 -3.28 -16.82 -13.07
N SER A 122 -3.88 -17.50 -14.06
CA SER A 122 -5.33 -17.76 -14.16
C SER A 122 -6.24 -16.62 -13.68
N GLY A 123 -6.02 -15.38 -14.15
CA GLY A 123 -6.92 -14.24 -13.91
C GLY A 123 -6.58 -13.29 -12.76
N THR A 124 -5.36 -13.35 -12.24
CA THR A 124 -4.75 -12.25 -11.47
C THR A 124 -3.96 -11.33 -12.41
N SER A 125 -3.86 -10.03 -12.14
CA SER A 125 -3.10 -9.05 -12.92
C SER A 125 -2.98 -7.73 -12.15
N TYR A 126 -2.21 -6.79 -12.67
CA TYR A 126 -2.17 -5.42 -12.17
C TYR A 126 -2.07 -4.41 -13.30
N LYS A 127 -2.26 -3.14 -12.97
CA LYS A 127 -2.06 -1.98 -13.83
C LYS A 127 -1.50 -0.84 -13.00
N LEU A 128 -0.40 -0.27 -13.46
CA LEU A 128 0.18 0.93 -12.90
C LEU A 128 -0.51 2.17 -13.48
N HIS A 129 -0.73 3.15 -12.62
CA HIS A 129 -1.24 4.48 -12.96
C HIS A 129 -0.33 5.52 -12.34
N TRP A 130 -0.38 6.76 -12.82
CA TRP A 130 0.36 7.86 -12.17
C TRP A 130 -0.13 8.16 -10.75
N TRP A 131 -1.37 7.80 -10.43
CA TRP A 131 -2.02 8.04 -9.14
C TRP A 131 -2.04 6.81 -8.21
N GLY A 132 -1.48 5.68 -8.64
CA GLY A 132 -1.46 4.46 -7.83
C GLY A 132 -1.53 3.18 -8.66
N VAL A 133 -2.03 2.11 -8.04
CA VAL A 133 -2.01 0.76 -8.61
C VAL A 133 -3.39 0.12 -8.57
N THR A 134 -3.82 -0.46 -9.69
CA THR A 134 -4.97 -1.37 -9.72
C THR A 134 -4.48 -2.81 -9.75
N MET A 135 -4.97 -3.66 -8.86
CA MET A 135 -4.70 -5.10 -8.84
C MET A 135 -6.01 -5.87 -8.99
N THR A 136 -6.06 -6.79 -9.94
CA THR A 136 -7.16 -7.74 -10.11
C THR A 136 -6.68 -9.09 -9.62
N MET A 137 -7.43 -9.74 -8.74
CA MET A 137 -7.10 -11.09 -8.25
C MET A 137 -8.24 -12.05 -8.57
N ASN A 138 -7.89 -13.31 -8.85
CA ASN A 138 -8.85 -14.41 -8.83
C ASN A 138 -9.21 -14.79 -7.38
N ASN A 139 -10.19 -15.69 -7.19
CA ASN A 139 -10.66 -16.10 -5.86
C ASN A 139 -9.57 -16.71 -4.97
N LYS A 140 -8.70 -17.56 -5.55
CA LYS A 140 -7.65 -18.25 -4.81
C LYS A 140 -6.63 -17.25 -4.27
N ASP A 141 -6.12 -16.39 -5.15
CA ASP A 141 -5.07 -15.42 -4.81
C ASP A 141 -5.60 -14.35 -3.86
N ALA A 142 -6.85 -13.90 -4.04
CA ALA A 142 -7.53 -13.00 -3.12
C ALA A 142 -7.67 -13.59 -1.71
N THR A 143 -8.01 -14.88 -1.62
CA THR A 143 -8.13 -15.58 -0.33
C THR A 143 -6.78 -15.70 0.38
N GLU A 144 -5.74 -16.15 -0.34
CA GLU A 144 -4.39 -16.29 0.24
C GLU A 144 -3.82 -14.94 0.66
N PHE A 145 -4.06 -13.89 -0.14
CA PHE A 145 -3.64 -12.54 0.21
C PHE A 145 -4.39 -12.00 1.42
N ALA A 146 -5.72 -12.16 1.48
CA ALA A 146 -6.52 -11.75 2.64
C ALA A 146 -6.06 -12.44 3.94
N GLN A 147 -5.87 -13.76 3.90
CA GLN A 147 -5.40 -14.53 5.04
C GLN A 147 -4.00 -14.11 5.48
N THR A 148 -3.10 -13.87 4.53
CA THR A 148 -1.76 -13.35 4.84
C THR A 148 -1.87 -12.04 5.62
N LEU A 149 -2.68 -11.11 5.13
CA LEU A 149 -2.85 -9.80 5.74
C LEU A 149 -3.50 -9.87 7.12
N GLN A 150 -4.51 -10.73 7.29
CA GLN A 150 -5.20 -10.95 8.57
C GLN A 150 -4.27 -11.58 9.62
N ASN A 151 -3.46 -12.57 9.22
CA ASN A 151 -2.65 -13.34 10.16
C ASN A 151 -1.34 -12.63 10.55
N THR A 152 -0.78 -11.83 9.65
CA THR A 152 0.55 -11.25 9.85
C THR A 152 0.55 -9.74 10.07
N GLY A 153 -0.48 -9.04 9.58
CA GLY A 153 -0.60 -7.57 9.68
C GLY A 153 0.58 -6.79 9.08
N GLY A 154 1.54 -7.44 8.43
CA GLY A 154 2.87 -6.90 8.16
C GLY A 154 3.17 -6.69 6.69
N ALA A 155 3.74 -5.53 6.36
CA ALA A 155 4.11 -5.11 5.00
C ALA A 155 5.03 -6.12 4.27
N THR A 156 6.03 -6.67 4.97
CA THR A 156 7.02 -7.59 4.41
C THR A 156 6.40 -8.88 3.87
N VAL A 157 5.36 -9.39 4.53
CA VAL A 157 4.71 -10.65 4.12
C VAL A 157 3.74 -10.39 2.96
N GLY A 158 3.07 -9.24 2.93
CA GLY A 158 2.25 -8.83 1.79
C GLY A 158 3.06 -8.70 0.50
N ALA A 159 4.22 -8.05 0.56
CA ALA A 159 5.18 -7.96 -0.55
C ALA A 159 5.62 -9.33 -1.06
N ALA A 160 5.97 -10.24 -0.14
CA ALA A 160 6.34 -11.61 -0.49
C ALA A 160 5.19 -12.39 -1.13
N THR A 161 3.96 -12.20 -0.67
CA THR A 161 2.77 -12.86 -1.23
C THR A 161 2.46 -12.36 -2.63
N ILE A 162 2.64 -11.08 -2.94
CA ILE A 162 2.50 -10.55 -4.32
C ILE A 162 3.45 -11.26 -5.28
N SER A 163 4.70 -11.48 -4.84
CA SER A 163 5.72 -12.16 -5.64
C SER A 163 5.36 -13.61 -5.99
N ARG A 164 4.38 -14.22 -5.30
CA ARG A 164 3.87 -15.57 -5.62
C ARG A 164 2.90 -15.58 -6.80
N PHE A 165 2.17 -14.49 -7.00
CA PHE A 165 1.13 -14.39 -8.03
C PHE A 165 1.57 -13.57 -9.23
N ILE A 166 2.50 -12.63 -9.00
CA ILE A 166 3.14 -11.79 -10.02
C ILE A 166 4.63 -12.11 -9.95
N PRO A 167 5.15 -12.93 -10.87
CA PRO A 167 6.59 -13.18 -10.95
C PRO A 167 7.34 -11.87 -11.17
N SER A 168 8.38 -11.59 -10.35
CA SER A 168 9.29 -10.44 -10.49
C SER A 168 8.65 -9.04 -10.53
N PRO A 169 7.71 -8.70 -9.62
CA PRO A 169 6.93 -7.46 -9.69
C PRO A 169 7.84 -6.21 -9.75
N PRO A 170 7.48 -5.15 -10.49
CA PRO A 170 8.25 -3.91 -10.53
C PRO A 170 8.29 -3.29 -9.13
N THR A 171 9.37 -2.59 -8.85
CA THR A 171 9.69 -2.06 -7.51
C THR A 171 8.56 -1.17 -6.99
N VAL A 172 8.00 -0.30 -7.84
CA VAL A 172 6.86 0.57 -7.49
C VAL A 172 5.61 -0.21 -7.05
N LEU A 173 5.32 -1.37 -7.64
CA LEU A 173 4.19 -2.20 -7.24
C LEU A 173 4.39 -2.71 -5.80
N VAL A 174 5.59 -3.22 -5.53
CA VAL A 174 5.94 -3.79 -4.23
C VAL A 174 5.93 -2.72 -3.14
N SER A 175 6.55 -1.56 -3.40
CA SER A 175 6.63 -0.47 -2.43
C SER A 175 5.25 0.13 -2.12
N THR A 176 4.40 0.33 -3.13
CA THR A 176 3.03 0.83 -2.95
C THR A 176 2.22 -0.08 -2.03
N ILE A 177 2.24 -1.39 -2.28
CA ILE A 177 1.44 -2.31 -1.48
C ILE A 177 2.04 -2.48 -0.07
N ALA A 178 3.36 -2.50 0.06
CA ALA A 178 4.04 -2.54 1.36
C ALA A 178 3.68 -1.31 2.22
N GLY A 179 3.72 -0.10 1.66
CA GLY A 179 3.37 1.15 2.35
C GLY A 179 1.93 1.13 2.88
N VAL A 180 0.98 0.69 2.06
CA VAL A 180 -0.44 0.59 2.44
C VAL A 180 -0.68 -0.46 3.52
N ILE A 181 -0.03 -1.62 3.44
CA ILE A 181 -0.21 -2.70 4.43
C ILE A 181 0.35 -2.29 5.79
N GLY A 182 1.46 -1.54 5.81
CA GLY A 182 2.13 -1.11 7.05
C GLY A 182 1.23 -0.36 8.04
N GLY A 183 0.16 0.29 7.56
CA GLY A 183 -0.81 1.00 8.40
C GLY A 183 -2.17 0.29 8.61
N ALA A 184 -2.55 -0.65 7.73
CA ALA A 184 -3.92 -1.16 7.66
C ALA A 184 -4.07 -2.63 7.24
N GLY A 185 -3.02 -3.45 7.32
CA GLY A 185 -3.00 -4.82 6.80
C GLY A 185 -4.22 -5.67 7.18
N VAL A 186 -4.53 -5.80 8.47
CA VAL A 186 -5.63 -6.65 8.95
C VAL A 186 -7.00 -6.18 8.42
N SER A 187 -7.27 -4.87 8.43
CA SER A 187 -8.54 -4.32 7.96
C SER A 187 -8.70 -4.46 6.45
N LEU A 188 -7.60 -4.29 5.69
CA LEU A 188 -7.57 -4.57 4.26
C LEU A 188 -7.86 -6.05 3.97
N GLY A 189 -7.25 -6.97 4.72
CA GLY A 189 -7.50 -8.41 4.59
C GLY A 189 -8.98 -8.76 4.79
N ASN A 190 -9.62 -8.25 5.85
CA ASN A 190 -11.05 -8.45 6.10
C ASN A 190 -11.94 -7.93 4.98
N ARG A 191 -11.58 -6.79 4.37
CA ARG A 191 -12.33 -6.23 3.25
C ARG A 191 -12.18 -7.06 1.98
N ILE A 192 -10.98 -7.58 1.71
CA ILE A 192 -10.71 -8.48 0.59
C ILE A 192 -11.56 -9.74 0.74
N ASP A 193 -11.51 -10.39 1.91
CA ASP A 193 -12.30 -11.60 2.18
C ASP A 193 -13.81 -11.35 2.00
N SER A 194 -14.32 -10.26 2.60
CA SER A 194 -15.74 -9.87 2.49
C SER A 194 -16.20 -9.60 1.04
N LYS A 195 -15.33 -9.05 0.18
CA LYS A 195 -15.66 -8.70 -1.20
C LYS A 195 -15.40 -9.83 -2.19
N ASN A 196 -14.50 -10.76 -1.89
CA ASN A 196 -14.11 -11.84 -2.78
C ASN A 196 -15.29 -12.75 -3.14
N LYS A 197 -16.05 -13.22 -2.14
CA LYS A 197 -17.30 -14.01 -2.32
C LYS A 197 -17.20 -15.14 -3.36
N GLY A 198 -16.03 -15.75 -3.53
CA GLY A 198 -15.79 -16.83 -4.49
C GLY A 198 -15.44 -16.39 -5.93
N LYS A 199 -15.38 -15.09 -6.23
CA LYS A 199 -15.24 -14.56 -7.60
C LYS A 199 -13.91 -13.85 -7.87
N GLY A 200 -13.13 -13.56 -6.83
CA GLY A 200 -12.00 -12.66 -6.89
C GLY A 200 -12.38 -11.22 -6.57
N VAL A 201 -11.39 -10.34 -6.59
CA VAL A 201 -11.54 -8.92 -6.25
C VAL A 201 -10.77 -8.04 -7.22
N LYS A 202 -11.15 -6.78 -7.28
CA LYS A 202 -10.31 -5.69 -7.79
C LYS A 202 -9.94 -4.80 -6.61
N ILE A 203 -8.68 -4.46 -6.47
CA ILE A 203 -8.14 -3.59 -5.43
C ILE A 203 -7.52 -2.38 -6.13
N GLU A 204 -7.87 -1.18 -5.72
CA GLU A 204 -7.23 0.05 -6.17
C GLU A 204 -6.47 0.63 -4.99
N PHE A 205 -5.14 0.57 -5.03
CA PHE A 205 -4.24 1.22 -4.08
C PHE A 205 -4.07 2.67 -4.53
N LYS A 206 -4.88 3.57 -3.95
CA LYS A 206 -4.93 4.99 -4.27
C LYS A 206 -4.28 5.83 -3.17
N ILE A 207 -4.21 7.13 -3.44
CA ILE A 207 -3.56 8.17 -2.65
C ILE A 207 -4.10 8.24 -1.21
N THR A 208 -5.42 8.08 -1.03
CA THR A 208 -6.06 8.09 0.30
C THR A 208 -6.17 6.71 0.94
N GLY A 209 -5.80 5.65 0.21
CA GLY A 209 -5.77 4.28 0.69
C GLY A 209 -6.34 3.26 -0.30
N PRO A 210 -6.35 1.97 0.08
CA PRO A 210 -6.83 0.91 -0.78
C PRO A 210 -8.36 0.86 -0.78
N ILE A 211 -8.98 0.74 -1.95
CA ILE A 211 -10.41 0.45 -2.13
C ILE A 211 -10.55 -0.97 -2.72
N VAL A 212 -11.52 -1.75 -2.24
CA VAL A 212 -11.72 -3.15 -2.66
C VAL A 212 -13.12 -3.31 -3.23
N TYR A 213 -13.17 -3.86 -4.44
CA TYR A 213 -14.37 -4.13 -5.23
C TYR A 213 -14.54 -5.64 -5.44
N SER A 214 -15.79 -6.11 -5.45
CA SER A 214 -16.12 -7.45 -5.91
C SER A 214 -15.99 -7.55 -7.43
N ARG A 215 -15.63 -8.73 -7.95
CA ARG A 215 -15.71 -9.06 -9.37
C ARG A 215 -17.04 -9.72 -9.76
#